data_AF-A0A090YKF1-F1
#
_entry.id   AF-A0A090YKF1-F1
#
_cell.length_a   1.000
_cell.length_b   1.000
_cell.length_c   1.000
_cell.angle_alpha   90.00
_cell.angle_beta   90.00
_cell.angle_gamma   90.00
#
_symmetry.space_group_name_H-M   'P 1'
#
loop_
_entity.id
_entity.type
_entity.pdbx_description
1 polymer ?
#
loop_
_entity_poly.entity_id
_entity_poly.type
_entity_poly.pdbx_seq_one_letter_code
_entity_poly.pdbx_strand_id
1 'polypeptide(L)'
;MCSYIFQVVNFPLPTGDDLVNIRKLFLRLQYIWAGASCFGFDRSSFTHKIYKSHGITIPRDSGPQSKAGIAVERGISQKFQNPTIYKLAGF
;
A
#
# COMPACT_ATOMS: atom_id res chain seq x y z
N MET A 1 31.68 -4.33 13.11
CA MET A 1 31.41 -2.92 12.74
C MET A 1 30.31 -2.89 11.70
N CYS A 2 29.45 -1.88 11.77
CA CYS A 2 28.31 -1.59 10.90
C CYS A 2 27.00 -2.35 11.19
N SER A 3 26.41 -2.05 12.34
CA SER A 3 24.99 -2.30 12.62
C SER A 3 24.16 -1.19 11.98
N TYR A 4 23.54 -1.44 10.82
CA TYR A 4 22.50 -0.56 10.29
C TYR A 4 21.23 -0.77 11.13
N ILE A 5 21.09 0.05 12.17
CA ILE A 5 19.81 0.26 12.85
C ILE A 5 18.89 0.86 11.80
N PHE A 6 18.01 0.03 11.23
CA PHE A 6 16.82 0.51 10.54
C PHE A 6 16.09 1.39 11.57
N GLN A 7 16.11 2.71 11.38
CA GLN A 7 15.19 3.58 12.10
C GLN A 7 13.80 3.05 11.79
N VAL A 8 13.18 2.41 12.78
CA VAL A 8 11.76 2.10 12.75
C VAL A 8 11.07 3.45 12.88
N VAL A 9 10.95 4.15 11.76
CA VAL A 9 10.09 5.33 11.67
C VAL A 9 8.69 4.80 11.96
N ASN A 10 8.18 5.12 13.14
CA ASN A 10 6.90 4.60 13.62
C ASN A 10 5.78 5.31 12.86
N PHE A 11 5.53 4.89 11.61
CA PHE A 11 4.42 5.39 10.82
C PHE A 11 3.13 4.82 11.43
N PRO A 12 2.13 5.65 11.75
CA PRO A 12 0.83 5.12 12.11
C PRO A 12 0.31 4.28 10.94
N LEU A 13 -0.16 3.06 11.23
CA LEU A 13 -0.75 2.21 10.21
C LEU A 13 -1.93 2.95 9.57
N PRO A 14 -1.95 3.11 8.24
CA PRO A 14 -3.00 3.85 7.57
C PRO A 14 -4.32 3.10 7.68
N THR A 15 -5.39 3.83 7.94
CA THR A 15 -6.74 3.30 7.78
C THR A 15 -7.09 3.19 6.29
N GLY A 16 -8.14 2.44 5.96
CA GLY A 16 -8.63 2.37 4.58
C GLY A 16 -9.01 3.75 4.02
N ASP A 17 -9.53 4.64 4.87
CA ASP A 17 -9.91 6.00 4.48
C ASP A 17 -8.70 6.89 4.19
N ASP A 18 -7.59 6.71 4.91
CA ASP A 18 -6.34 7.44 4.65
C ASP A 18 -5.80 7.12 3.25
N LEU A 19 -5.79 5.82 2.89
CA LEU A 19 -5.36 5.36 1.57
C LEU A 19 -6.27 5.93 0.47
N VAL A 20 -7.58 5.95 0.69
CA VAL A 20 -8.56 6.51 -0.25
C VAL A 20 -8.35 8.02 -0.43
N ASN A 21 -8.10 8.76 0.66
CA ASN A 21 -7.89 10.20 0.60
C ASN A 21 -6.60 10.58 -0.12
N ILE A 22 -5.51 9.86 0.11
CA ILE A 22 -4.25 10.08 -0.63
C ILE A 22 -4.43 9.75 -2.11
N ARG A 23 -5.13 8.66 -2.45
CA ARG A 23 -5.46 8.35 -3.84
C ARG A 23 -6.22 9.48 -4.52
N LYS A 24 -7.11 10.19 -3.83
CA LYS A 24 -7.91 11.29 -4.42
C LYS A 24 -7.02 12.42 -4.96
N LEU A 25 -5.83 12.63 -4.40
CA LEU A 25 -4.87 13.64 -4.88
C LEU A 25 -4.39 13.37 -6.31
N PHE A 26 -4.44 12.11 -6.75
CA PHE A 26 -4.00 11.69 -8.08
C PHE A 26 -5.16 11.41 -9.04
N LEU A 27 -6.39 11.80 -8.68
CA LEU A 27 -7.51 11.77 -9.62
C LEU A 27 -7.18 12.65 -10.83
N ARG A 28 -7.44 12.11 -12.03
CA ARG A 28 -7.16 12.75 -13.33
C ARG A 28 -5.67 12.80 -13.71
N LEU A 29 -4.77 12.16 -12.95
CA LEU A 29 -3.40 11.94 -13.42
C LEU A 29 -3.41 10.98 -14.62
N GLN A 30 -2.61 11.28 -15.64
CA GLN A 30 -2.55 10.46 -16.84
C GLN A 30 -1.89 9.10 -16.54
N TYR A 31 -2.45 8.04 -17.10
CA TYR A 31 -1.86 6.71 -17.04
C TYR A 31 -0.60 6.66 -17.92
N ILE A 32 0.51 6.22 -17.35
CA ILE A 32 1.77 6.06 -18.08
C ILE A 32 2.30 4.66 -17.79
N TRP A 33 2.56 3.89 -18.84
CA TRP A 33 3.15 2.55 -18.69
C TRP A 33 4.54 2.66 -18.07
N ALA A 34 4.83 1.82 -17.06
CA ALA A 34 6.01 1.90 -16.20
C ALA A 34 6.19 3.23 -15.43
N GLY A 35 5.20 4.14 -15.46
CA GLY A 35 5.20 5.36 -14.67
C GLY A 35 5.26 5.03 -13.19
N ALA A 36 6.13 5.71 -12.43
CA ALA A 36 6.29 5.50 -11.00
C ALA A 36 6.58 6.83 -10.29
N SER A 37 5.91 7.91 -10.67
CA SER A 37 6.14 9.23 -10.09
C SER A 37 4.86 10.05 -10.05
N CYS A 38 4.90 11.22 -9.40
CA CYS A 38 3.78 12.16 -9.36
C CYS A 38 3.40 12.71 -10.75
N PHE A 39 4.18 12.42 -11.79
CA PHE A 39 3.91 12.79 -13.18
C PHE A 39 3.15 11.71 -13.96
N GLY A 40 3.05 10.50 -13.41
CA GLY A 40 2.30 9.40 -14.02
C GLY A 40 2.54 8.06 -13.34
N PHE A 41 1.46 7.29 -13.23
CA PHE A 41 1.47 5.96 -12.63
C PHE A 41 0.96 4.90 -13.61
N ASP A 42 1.49 3.69 -13.45
CA ASP A 42 0.87 2.47 -13.95
C ASP A 42 0.05 1.75 -12.85
N ARG A 43 -0.56 0.62 -13.21
CA ARG A 43 -1.47 -0.14 -12.33
C ARG A 43 -0.86 -0.53 -10.98
N SER A 44 0.42 -0.90 -10.95
CA SER A 44 1.06 -1.48 -9.77
C SER A 44 2.04 -0.53 -9.07
N SER A 45 2.56 0.48 -9.76
CA SER A 45 3.30 1.59 -9.15
C SER A 45 2.41 2.46 -8.29
N PHE A 46 1.15 2.67 -8.69
CA PHE A 46 0.21 3.49 -7.95
C PHE A 46 -0.01 2.92 -6.54
N THR A 47 -0.37 1.62 -6.49
CA THR A 47 -0.54 0.90 -5.22
C THR A 47 0.79 0.85 -4.46
N HIS A 48 1.90 0.50 -5.12
CA HIS A 48 3.21 0.42 -4.48
C HIS A 48 3.62 1.74 -3.80
N LYS A 49 3.39 2.88 -4.46
CA LYS A 49 3.77 4.20 -3.94
C LYS A 49 2.93 4.63 -2.75
N ILE A 50 1.61 4.38 -2.78
CA ILE A 50 0.71 4.70 -1.68
C ILE A 50 1.06 3.89 -0.43
N TYR A 51 1.26 2.57 -0.57
CA TYR A 51 1.65 1.75 0.59
C TYR A 51 3.04 2.15 1.10
N LYS A 52 3.99 2.42 0.19
CA LYS A 52 5.35 2.82 0.55
C LYS A 52 5.40 4.17 1.27
N SER A 53 4.51 5.13 0.96
CA SER A 53 4.44 6.39 1.71
C SER A 53 3.98 6.22 3.15
N HIS A 54 3.36 5.09 3.49
CA HIS A 54 3.00 4.70 4.85
C HIS A 54 3.98 3.68 5.47
N GLY A 55 5.16 3.49 4.87
CA GLY A 55 6.17 2.54 5.35
C GLY A 55 5.87 1.07 5.02
N ILE A 56 4.79 0.76 4.30
CA ILE A 56 4.43 -0.61 3.91
C ILE A 56 5.04 -0.92 2.54
N THR A 57 5.98 -1.87 2.49
CA THR A 57 6.61 -2.26 1.22
C THR A 57 5.88 -3.44 0.59
N ILE A 58 5.23 -3.21 -0.55
CA ILE A 58 4.64 -4.25 -1.40
C ILE A 58 5.46 -4.45 -2.68
N PRO A 59 5.34 -5.58 -3.40
CA PRO A 59 6.05 -5.77 -4.67
C PRO A 59 5.72 -4.68 -5.71
N ARG A 60 6.61 -4.42 -6.68
CA ARG A 60 6.39 -3.39 -7.70
C ARG A 60 5.39 -3.83 -8.78
N ASP A 61 5.35 -5.11 -9.11
CA ASP A 61 4.58 -5.63 -10.24
C ASP A 61 3.27 -6.28 -9.79
N SER A 62 2.24 -6.16 -10.62
CA SER A 62 0.88 -6.65 -10.29
C SER A 62 0.83 -8.16 -10.06
N GLY A 63 1.66 -8.94 -10.76
CA GLY A 63 1.71 -10.40 -10.62
C GLY A 63 2.21 -10.84 -9.23
N PRO A 64 3.38 -10.37 -8.77
CA PRO A 64 3.82 -10.57 -7.39
C PRO A 64 2.88 -9.92 -6.36
N GLN A 65 2.31 -8.74 -6.64
CA GLN A 65 1.37 -8.07 -5.73
C GLN A 65 0.13 -8.92 -5.43
N SER A 66 -0.44 -9.63 -6.42
CA SER A 66 -1.65 -10.44 -6.22
C SER A 66 -1.42 -11.68 -5.35
N LYS A 67 -0.15 -12.11 -5.20
CA LYS A 67 0.26 -13.23 -4.36
C LYS A 67 0.76 -12.80 -2.99
N ALA A 68 0.87 -11.49 -2.74
CA ALA A 68 1.34 -10.94 -1.48
C ALA A 68 0.15 -10.56 -0.58
N GLY A 69 0.34 -10.66 0.74
CA GLY A 69 -0.68 -10.32 1.73
C GLY A 69 -1.65 -11.47 2.05
N ILE A 70 -2.79 -11.13 2.63
CA ILE A 70 -3.82 -12.09 3.06
C ILE A 70 -4.91 -12.15 1.99
N ALA A 71 -5.25 -13.36 1.54
CA ALA A 71 -6.31 -13.56 0.56
C ALA A 71 -7.67 -13.16 1.14
N VAL A 72 -8.47 -12.45 0.34
CA VAL A 72 -9.81 -11.99 0.71
C VAL A 72 -10.83 -12.62 -0.23
N GLU A 73 -11.87 -13.23 0.32
CA GLU A 73 -12.96 -13.80 -0.48
C GLU A 73 -13.78 -12.70 -1.18
N ARG A 74 -14.25 -13.01 -2.39
CA ARG A 74 -15.08 -12.13 -3.21
C ARG A 74 -16.47 -11.98 -2.54
N GLY A 75 -16.61 -10.99 -1.67
CA GLY A 75 -17.84 -10.72 -0.93
C GLY A 75 -17.61 -10.02 0.42
N ILE A 76 -16.38 -10.04 0.94
CA ILE A 76 -16.02 -9.44 2.24
C ILE A 76 -15.63 -7.95 2.12
N SER A 77 -15.75 -7.35 0.93
CA SER A 77 -15.16 -6.05 0.53
C SER A 77 -15.52 -4.83 1.40
N GLN A 78 -16.46 -4.93 2.35
CA GLN A 78 -16.85 -3.83 3.23
C GLN A 78 -16.46 -3.99 4.71
N LYS A 79 -15.90 -5.13 5.15
CA LYS A 79 -15.68 -5.40 6.59
C LYS A 79 -14.28 -5.06 7.13
N PHE A 80 -13.36 -4.58 6.31
CA PHE A 80 -11.98 -4.25 6.73
C PHE A 80 -11.80 -2.82 7.27
N GLN A 81 -12.89 -2.10 7.57
CA GLN A 81 -12.81 -0.80 8.26
C GLN A 81 -12.40 -0.92 9.74
N ASN A 82 -12.30 -2.14 10.28
CA ASN A 82 -11.96 -2.33 11.68
C ASN A 82 -10.47 -2.75 11.84
N PRO A 83 -9.63 -1.91 12.48
CA PRO A 83 -8.18 -2.15 12.63
C PRO A 83 -7.80 -3.33 13.55
N THR A 84 -8.75 -4.15 13.98
CA THR A 84 -8.48 -5.26 14.90
C THR A 84 -7.81 -6.47 14.20
N ILE A 85 -7.85 -6.55 12.86
CA ILE A 85 -7.29 -7.67 12.09
C ILE A 85 -5.75 -7.71 12.19
N TYR A 86 -5.08 -6.57 12.40
CA TYR A 86 -3.61 -6.51 12.49
C TYR A 86 -3.08 -7.07 13.82
N LYS A 87 -3.94 -7.24 14.84
CA LYS A 87 -3.54 -7.76 16.16
C LYS A 87 -3.58 -9.29 16.25
N LEU A 88 -4.26 -9.95 15.31
CA LEU A 88 -4.34 -11.42 15.22
C LEU A 88 -3.27 -12.00 14.28
N ALA A 89 -2.72 -11.19 13.39
CA ALA A 89 -1.53 -11.53 12.61
C ALA A 89 -0.30 -10.93 13.32
N GLY A 90 0.21 -11.64 14.32
CA GLY A 90 1.26 -11.16 15.23
C GLY A 90 2.50 -10.56 14.54
N PHE A 91 2.47 -9.24 14.38
CA PHE A 91 3.60 -8.34 14.16
C PHE A 91 3.55 -7.24 15.24
#